data_AF-A0A952D8D0-F1
#
_entry.id   AF-A0A952D8D0-F1
#
_cell.length_a   1.000
_cell.length_b   1.000
_cell.length_c   1.000
_cell.angle_alpha   90.00
_cell.angle_beta   90.00
_cell.angle_gamma   90.00
#
_symmetry.space_group_name_H-M   'P 1'
#
loop_
_entity.id
_entity.type
_entity.pdbx_description
1 polymer ?
#
loop_
_entity_poly.entity_id
_entity_poly.type
_entity_poly.pdbx_seq_one_letter_code
_entity_poly.pdbx_strand_id
1 'polypeptide(L)'
;MTRLGVGFIGSGFNARFHMQGWVGVRDADILGVWSPDDKGAKSAAAYCRSLNVGDCKPYRSIAQLVADPAIDAIWLSGPNHARIENVEEIVDTIKRGKGALKGIACEKPLARNVAEAKRVKQLVDSVGLKTGYLENQLWAPHVEAGKKLLWARGAATTGRPYLARAAEEHSGPHSPWFWQGHLPGGGVL
;
A
#
# COMPACT_ATOMS: atom_id res chain seq x y z
N MET A 1 -11.99 15.81 -16.44
CA MET A 1 -10.70 15.45 -15.81
C MET A 1 -10.53 13.95 -15.94
N THR A 2 -9.34 13.47 -16.32
CA THR A 2 -9.06 12.03 -16.39
C THR A 2 -8.96 11.47 -14.98
N ARG A 3 -9.77 10.46 -14.65
CA ARG A 3 -9.73 9.78 -13.34
C ARG A 3 -8.43 8.96 -13.22
N LEU A 4 -7.85 8.91 -12.03
CA LEU A 4 -6.63 8.13 -11.76
C LEU A 4 -6.97 6.64 -11.73
N GLY A 5 -6.38 5.84 -12.62
CA GLY A 5 -6.54 4.39 -12.60
C GLY A 5 -5.56 3.71 -11.64
N VAL A 6 -6.05 2.88 -10.73
CA VAL A 6 -5.23 2.23 -9.69
C VAL A 6 -5.25 0.71 -9.84
N GLY A 7 -4.04 0.12 -9.81
CA GLY A 7 -3.81 -1.30 -9.77
C GLY A 7 -3.40 -1.77 -8.38
N PHE A 8 -3.87 -2.93 -7.95
CA PHE A 8 -3.49 -3.57 -6.68
C PHE A 8 -2.56 -4.75 -6.93
N ILE A 9 -1.52 -4.87 -6.13
CA ILE A 9 -0.69 -6.08 -6.01
C ILE A 9 -0.98 -6.66 -4.64
N GLY A 10 -1.70 -7.78 -4.61
CA GLY A 10 -2.24 -8.40 -3.40
C GLY A 10 -3.77 -8.39 -3.37
N SER A 11 -4.36 -9.48 -2.87
CA SER A 11 -5.81 -9.69 -2.78
C SER A 11 -6.30 -10.03 -1.36
N GLY A 12 -5.43 -9.80 -0.36
CA GLY A 12 -5.64 -10.17 1.03
C GLY A 12 -6.45 -9.15 1.83
N PHE A 13 -6.34 -9.25 3.15
CA PHE A 13 -7.06 -8.40 4.11
C PHE A 13 -6.83 -6.91 3.87
N ASN A 14 -5.58 -6.43 3.88
CA ASN A 14 -5.28 -5.00 3.69
C ASN A 14 -5.75 -4.48 2.32
N ALA A 15 -5.58 -5.26 1.25
CA ALA A 15 -6.08 -4.90 -0.08
C ALA A 15 -7.59 -4.62 -0.04
N ARG A 16 -8.37 -5.49 0.61
CA ARG A 16 -9.82 -5.31 0.75
C ARG A 16 -10.20 -4.11 1.61
N PHE A 17 -9.44 -3.81 2.67
CA PHE A 17 -9.63 -2.59 3.47
C PHE A 17 -9.45 -1.33 2.62
N HIS A 18 -8.40 -1.26 1.80
CA HIS A 18 -8.21 -0.16 0.86
C HIS A 18 -9.33 -0.08 -0.19
N MET A 19 -9.74 -1.23 -0.75
CA MET A 19 -10.84 -1.29 -1.71
C MET A 19 -12.16 -0.76 -1.11
N GLN A 20 -12.45 -1.12 0.14
CA GLN A 20 -13.62 -0.63 0.87
C GLN A 20 -13.51 0.87 1.17
N GLY A 21 -12.34 1.34 1.62
CA GLY A 21 -12.09 2.77 1.87
C GLY A 21 -12.21 3.60 0.60
N TRP A 22 -12.00 3.00 -0.57
CA TRP A 22 -12.09 3.67 -1.86
C TRP A 22 -13.49 4.20 -2.19
N VAL A 23 -14.54 3.74 -1.50
CA VAL A 23 -15.90 4.30 -1.58
C VAL A 23 -15.90 5.80 -1.25
N GLY A 24 -15.00 6.25 -0.38
CA GLY A 24 -14.83 7.66 -0.02
C GLY A 24 -13.88 8.45 -0.94
N VAL A 25 -13.22 7.80 -1.90
CA VAL A 25 -12.21 8.42 -2.76
C VAL A 25 -12.85 8.91 -4.05
N ARG A 26 -12.59 10.17 -4.40
CA ARG A 26 -13.06 10.80 -5.64
C ARG A 26 -11.94 10.84 -6.67
N ASP A 27 -12.33 10.97 -7.93
CA ASP A 27 -11.42 11.13 -9.08
C ASP A 27 -10.37 10.02 -9.29
N ALA A 28 -10.64 8.82 -8.75
CA ALA A 28 -9.83 7.63 -8.97
C ALA A 28 -10.69 6.36 -9.01
N ASP A 29 -10.29 5.38 -9.81
CA ASP A 29 -10.93 4.06 -9.94
C ASP A 29 -9.93 2.94 -9.72
N ILE A 30 -10.38 1.85 -9.11
CA ILE A 30 -9.62 0.61 -9.05
C ILE A 30 -9.91 -0.18 -10.33
N LEU A 31 -8.90 -0.31 -11.19
CA LEU A 31 -9.04 -0.90 -12.53
C LEU A 31 -8.30 -2.24 -12.66
N GLY A 32 -7.45 -2.59 -11.70
CA GLY A 32 -6.72 -3.84 -11.77
C GLY A 32 -6.31 -4.44 -10.45
N VAL A 33 -6.18 -5.76 -10.45
CA VAL A 33 -5.58 -6.50 -9.34
C VAL A 33 -4.76 -7.67 -9.86
N TRP A 34 -3.58 -7.85 -9.29
CA TRP A 34 -2.78 -9.06 -9.42
C TRP A 34 -2.62 -9.73 -8.05
N SER A 35 -2.60 -11.06 -8.07
CA SER A 35 -2.29 -11.90 -6.92
C SER A 35 -1.65 -13.19 -7.43
N PRO A 36 -0.72 -13.82 -6.70
CA PRO A 36 -0.15 -15.12 -7.08
C PRO A 36 -1.23 -16.22 -7.18
N ASP A 37 -2.34 -16.07 -6.45
CA ASP A 37 -3.52 -16.93 -6.57
C ASP A 37 -4.58 -16.29 -7.49
N ASP A 38 -4.91 -16.97 -8.59
CA ASP A 38 -5.93 -16.54 -9.57
C ASP A 38 -7.31 -16.39 -8.94
N LYS A 39 -7.66 -17.27 -7.97
CA LYS A 39 -8.93 -17.18 -7.26
C LYS A 39 -8.98 -15.92 -6.40
N GLY A 40 -7.89 -15.62 -5.70
CA GLY A 40 -7.69 -14.38 -4.94
C GLY A 40 -7.84 -13.13 -5.81
N ALA A 41 -7.16 -13.06 -6.95
CA ALA A 41 -7.26 -11.94 -7.88
C ALA A 41 -8.70 -11.74 -8.39
N LYS A 42 -9.36 -12.82 -8.85
CA LYS A 42 -10.76 -12.77 -9.31
C LYS A 42 -11.72 -12.31 -8.22
N SER A 43 -11.53 -12.81 -7.00
CA SER A 43 -12.39 -12.46 -5.86
C SER A 43 -12.22 -10.99 -5.45
N ALA A 44 -10.99 -10.46 -5.45
CA ALA A 44 -10.73 -9.06 -5.15
C ALA A 44 -11.29 -8.13 -6.24
N ALA A 45 -11.15 -8.51 -7.51
CA ALA A 45 -11.74 -7.78 -8.63
C ALA A 45 -13.28 -7.71 -8.53
N ALA A 46 -13.92 -8.85 -8.23
CA ALA A 46 -15.37 -8.89 -8.01
C ALA A 46 -15.80 -8.02 -6.81
N TYR A 47 -15.01 -8.01 -5.74
CA TYR A 47 -15.27 -7.17 -4.57
C TYR A 47 -15.23 -5.67 -4.91
N CYS A 48 -14.21 -5.21 -5.65
CA CYS A 48 -14.13 -3.82 -6.13
C CYS A 48 -15.38 -3.43 -6.94
N ARG A 49 -15.79 -4.30 -7.89
CA ARG A 49 -16.99 -4.04 -8.69
C ARG A 49 -18.25 -3.98 -7.85
N SER A 50 -18.38 -4.84 -6.84
CA SER A 50 -19.54 -4.83 -5.92
C SER A 50 -19.65 -3.55 -5.09
N LEU A 51 -18.51 -2.87 -4.85
CA LEU A 51 -18.46 -1.60 -4.13
C LEU A 51 -18.64 -0.38 -5.06
N ASN A 52 -18.73 -0.58 -6.38
CA ASN A 52 -18.77 0.47 -7.40
C ASN A 52 -17.56 1.43 -7.33
N VAL A 53 -16.36 0.91 -7.04
CA VAL A 53 -15.12 1.70 -6.95
C VAL A 53 -14.22 1.57 -8.18
N GLY A 54 -14.75 1.03 -9.28
CA GLY A 54 -14.07 0.86 -10.57
C GLY A 54 -14.34 -0.49 -11.24
N ASP A 55 -14.13 -0.58 -12.55
CA ASP A 55 -14.24 -1.83 -13.32
C ASP A 55 -12.97 -2.67 -13.20
N CYS A 56 -12.68 -3.10 -11.98
CA CYS A 56 -11.46 -3.83 -11.65
C CYS A 56 -11.44 -5.19 -12.34
N LYS A 57 -10.33 -5.54 -13.01
CA LYS A 57 -10.10 -6.87 -13.62
C LYS A 57 -8.86 -7.56 -13.05
N PRO A 58 -8.84 -8.91 -13.00
CA PRO A 58 -7.66 -9.66 -12.59
C PRO A 58 -6.62 -9.69 -13.71
N TYR A 59 -5.34 -9.62 -13.35
CA TYR A 59 -4.19 -9.72 -14.26
C TYR A 59 -3.39 -10.99 -13.98
N ARG A 60 -2.69 -11.52 -15.00
CA ARG A 60 -1.89 -12.76 -14.86
C ARG A 60 -0.49 -12.51 -14.32
N SER A 61 0.05 -11.32 -14.51
CA SER A 61 1.36 -10.91 -13.97
C SER A 61 1.34 -9.44 -13.56
N ILE A 62 2.31 -9.05 -12.73
CA ILE A 62 2.53 -7.64 -12.39
C ILE A 62 2.92 -6.89 -13.66
N ALA A 63 3.75 -7.48 -14.53
CA ALA A 63 4.12 -6.87 -15.80
C ALA A 63 2.90 -6.53 -16.69
N GLN A 64 1.89 -7.41 -16.77
CA GLN A 64 0.66 -7.11 -17.51
C GLN A 64 -0.14 -5.98 -16.86
N LEU A 65 -0.19 -5.93 -15.53
CA LEU A 65 -0.86 -4.86 -14.79
C LEU A 65 -0.18 -3.50 -15.04
N VAL A 66 1.15 -3.46 -15.00
CA VAL A 66 1.95 -2.24 -15.23
C VAL A 66 1.93 -1.79 -16.69
N ALA A 67 1.76 -2.73 -17.63
CA ALA A 67 1.69 -2.43 -19.06
C ALA A 67 0.32 -1.90 -19.52
N ASP A 68 -0.73 -2.03 -18.70
CA ASP A 68 -2.05 -1.52 -19.07
C ASP A 68 -2.08 0.01 -18.95
N PRO A 69 -2.32 0.75 -20.06
CA PRO A 69 -2.31 2.21 -20.05
C PRO A 69 -3.44 2.84 -19.22
N ALA A 70 -4.42 2.04 -18.78
CA ALA A 70 -5.44 2.48 -17.83
C ALA A 70 -4.91 2.51 -16.38
N ILE A 71 -3.77 1.88 -16.09
CA ILE A 71 -3.20 1.83 -14.73
C ILE A 71 -2.16 2.94 -14.58
N ASP A 72 -2.51 3.95 -13.80
CA ASP A 72 -1.63 5.08 -13.50
C ASP A 72 -0.77 4.85 -12.25
N ALA A 73 -1.27 4.13 -11.25
CA ALA A 73 -0.59 3.96 -9.98
C ALA A 73 -0.82 2.57 -9.37
N ILE A 74 0.11 2.13 -8.53
CA ILE A 74 0.06 0.82 -7.87
C ILE A 74 -0.10 0.96 -6.36
N TRP A 75 -1.05 0.20 -5.78
CA TRP A 75 -1.13 -0.10 -4.36
C TRP A 75 -0.51 -1.48 -4.10
N LEU A 76 0.67 -1.48 -3.47
CA LEU A 76 1.41 -2.68 -3.11
C LEU A 76 1.00 -3.16 -1.72
N SER A 77 0.15 -4.20 -1.69
CA SER A 77 -0.49 -4.77 -0.50
C SER A 77 -0.24 -6.27 -0.32
N GLY A 78 0.75 -6.79 -1.04
CA GLY A 78 1.23 -8.17 -0.93
C GLY A 78 2.04 -8.43 0.35
N PRO A 79 2.36 -9.70 0.64
CA PRO A 79 3.09 -10.09 1.85
C PRO A 79 4.52 -9.52 1.86
N ASN A 80 5.08 -9.37 3.07
CA ASN A 80 6.37 -8.68 3.28
C ASN A 80 7.53 -9.32 2.51
N HIS A 81 7.60 -10.66 2.49
CA HIS A 81 8.67 -11.40 1.83
C HIS A 81 8.68 -11.26 0.30
N ALA A 82 7.54 -11.01 -0.33
CA ALA A 82 7.43 -10.86 -1.78
C ALA A 82 7.73 -9.43 -2.26
N ARG A 83 8.04 -8.51 -1.34
CA ARG A 83 8.04 -7.08 -1.65
C ARG A 83 9.13 -6.68 -2.63
N ILE A 84 10.35 -7.17 -2.44
CA ILE A 84 11.46 -6.86 -3.36
C ILE A 84 11.14 -7.40 -4.75
N GLU A 85 10.75 -8.67 -4.86
CA GLU A 85 10.43 -9.32 -6.14
C GLU A 85 9.33 -8.56 -6.89
N ASN A 86 8.26 -8.19 -6.20
CA ASN A 86 7.17 -7.40 -6.79
C ASN A 86 7.66 -6.04 -7.29
N VAL A 87 8.49 -5.33 -6.52
CA VAL A 87 9.03 -4.02 -6.93
C VAL A 87 10.02 -4.16 -8.09
N GLU A 88 10.82 -5.23 -8.11
CA GLU A 88 11.74 -5.53 -9.21
C GLU A 88 10.98 -5.77 -10.52
N GLU A 89 9.88 -6.53 -10.50
CA GLU A 89 9.05 -6.75 -11.70
C GLU A 89 8.41 -5.44 -12.22
N ILE A 90 7.91 -4.58 -11.32
CA ILE A 90 7.38 -3.26 -11.70
C ILE A 90 8.47 -2.42 -12.39
N VAL A 91 9.64 -2.32 -11.76
CA VAL A 91 10.75 -1.50 -12.23
C VAL A 91 11.32 -2.03 -13.54
N ASP A 92 11.48 -3.35 -13.67
CA ASP A 92 11.92 -3.99 -14.92
C ASP A 92 10.94 -3.71 -16.06
N THR A 93 9.63 -3.81 -15.81
CA THR A 93 8.60 -3.52 -16.82
C THR A 93 8.70 -2.07 -17.33
N ILE A 94 8.90 -1.11 -16.41
CA ILE A 94 9.06 0.31 -16.76
C ILE A 94 10.37 0.55 -17.51
N LYS A 95 11.50 -0.01 -17.05
CA LYS A 95 12.81 0.15 -17.70
C LYS A 95 12.84 -0.41 -19.11
N ARG A 96 12.06 -1.46 -19.40
CA ARG A 96 11.88 -2.02 -20.74
C ARG A 96 10.95 -1.20 -21.63
N GLY A 97 10.40 -0.09 -21.14
CA GLY A 97 9.45 0.76 -21.86
C GLY A 97 8.11 0.08 -22.13
N LYS A 98 7.77 -0.98 -21.38
CA LYS A 98 6.53 -1.75 -21.57
C LYS A 98 5.34 -1.21 -20.80
N GLY A 99 5.56 -0.27 -19.89
CA GLY A 99 4.54 0.37 -19.08
C GLY A 99 5.09 1.63 -18.44
N ALA A 100 4.19 2.45 -17.90
CA ALA A 100 4.54 3.67 -17.18
C ALA A 100 3.57 3.82 -16.00
N LEU A 101 4.08 4.29 -14.87
CA LEU A 101 3.27 4.61 -13.70
C LEU A 101 3.62 6.01 -13.22
N LYS A 102 2.62 6.73 -12.71
CA LYS A 102 2.76 8.02 -12.02
C LYS A 102 3.30 7.84 -10.60
N GLY A 103 3.04 6.69 -9.97
CA GLY A 103 3.53 6.40 -8.63
C GLY A 103 3.17 5.03 -8.07
N ILE A 104 3.70 4.74 -6.89
CA ILE A 104 3.48 3.52 -6.12
C ILE A 104 3.26 3.86 -4.65
N ALA A 105 2.21 3.31 -4.06
CA ALA A 105 1.96 3.33 -2.62
C ALA A 105 2.19 1.94 -2.03
N CYS A 106 2.92 1.86 -0.93
CA CYS A 106 3.26 0.58 -0.29
C CYS A 106 2.65 0.46 1.10
N GLU A 107 2.03 -0.69 1.35
CA GLU A 107 1.62 -1.10 2.69
C GLU A 107 2.79 -1.16 3.67
N LYS A 108 2.48 -0.97 4.95
CA LYS A 108 3.44 -1.12 6.04
C LYS A 108 3.69 -2.60 6.35
N PRO A 109 4.92 -2.98 6.77
CA PRO A 109 6.14 -2.18 6.76
C PRO A 109 6.69 -1.97 5.34
N LEU A 110 7.59 -1.01 5.10
CA LEU A 110 8.16 -0.78 3.75
C LEU A 110 8.97 -1.98 3.23
N ALA A 111 9.53 -2.81 4.11
CA ALA A 111 10.23 -4.06 3.81
C ALA A 111 10.40 -4.87 5.11
N ARG A 112 11.03 -6.05 5.04
CA ARG A 112 11.29 -6.87 6.25
C ARG A 112 12.35 -6.27 7.16
N ASN A 113 13.29 -5.52 6.61
CA ASN A 113 14.37 -4.88 7.35
C ASN A 113 14.86 -3.60 6.63
N VAL A 114 15.78 -2.87 7.26
CA VAL A 114 16.31 -1.60 6.74
C VAL A 114 17.08 -1.77 5.43
N ALA A 115 17.84 -2.86 5.27
CA ALA A 115 18.60 -3.10 4.04
C ALA A 115 17.65 -3.29 2.85
N GLU A 116 16.59 -4.08 3.03
CA GLU A 116 15.55 -4.27 2.03
C GLU A 116 14.77 -2.98 1.75
N ALA A 117 14.46 -2.19 2.78
CA ALA A 117 13.78 -0.91 2.60
C ALA A 117 14.62 0.07 1.76
N LYS A 118 15.94 0.13 2.00
CA LYS A 118 16.89 0.90 1.17
C LYS A 118 16.91 0.37 -0.27
N ARG A 119 16.87 -0.95 -0.47
CA ARG A 119 16.80 -1.56 -1.80
C ARG A 119 15.51 -1.19 -2.53
N VAL A 120 14.35 -1.27 -1.88
CA VAL A 120 13.06 -0.85 -2.45
C VAL A 120 13.13 0.62 -2.87
N LYS A 121 13.65 1.50 -2.01
CA LYS A 121 13.85 2.91 -2.35
C LYS A 121 14.74 3.11 -3.58
N GLN A 122 15.89 2.44 -3.64
CA GLN A 122 16.80 2.53 -4.80
C GLN A 122 16.12 2.08 -6.10
N LEU A 123 15.32 1.01 -6.04
CA LEU A 123 14.60 0.48 -7.19
C LEU A 123 13.59 1.49 -7.74
N VAL A 124 12.72 2.03 -6.88
CA VAL A 124 11.69 3.00 -7.31
C VAL A 124 12.29 4.34 -7.76
N ASP A 125 13.36 4.81 -7.09
CA ASP A 125 14.09 6.01 -7.49
C ASP A 125 14.72 5.85 -8.89
N SER A 126 15.18 4.64 -9.24
CA SER A 126 15.84 4.36 -10.53
C SER A 126 14.92 4.50 -11.76
N VAL A 127 13.61 4.62 -11.55
CA VAL A 127 12.60 4.87 -12.59
C VAL A 127 11.78 6.14 -12.30
N GLY A 128 12.19 6.95 -11.31
CA GLY A 128 11.55 8.23 -11.01
C GLY A 128 10.11 8.13 -10.49
N LEU A 129 9.72 7.02 -9.88
CA LEU A 129 8.35 6.86 -9.36
C LEU A 129 8.13 7.69 -8.10
N LYS A 130 6.99 8.39 -8.04
CA LYS A 130 6.50 8.99 -6.80
C LYS A 130 6.10 7.88 -5.84
N THR A 131 6.40 8.06 -4.55
CA THR A 131 6.15 7.06 -3.52
C THR A 131 5.11 7.52 -2.51
N GLY A 132 4.32 6.58 -2.02
CA GLY A 132 3.44 6.73 -0.87
C GLY A 132 3.71 5.62 0.15
N TYR A 133 3.73 5.98 1.44
CA TYR A 133 3.77 5.02 2.53
C TYR A 133 2.40 5.00 3.22
N LEU A 134 1.76 3.83 3.24
CA LEU A 134 0.38 3.69 3.72
C LEU A 134 0.32 3.59 5.25
N GLU A 135 0.86 4.61 5.93
CA GLU A 135 0.75 4.77 7.38
C GLU A 135 -0.58 5.44 7.73
N ASN A 136 -1.57 4.64 8.10
CA ASN A 136 -2.92 5.12 8.35
C ASN A 136 -3.04 5.86 9.69
N GLN A 137 -2.26 5.50 10.71
CA GLN A 137 -2.42 6.08 12.06
C GLN A 137 -2.06 7.56 12.09
N LEU A 138 -1.11 7.98 11.25
CA LEU A 138 -0.72 9.39 11.11
C LEU A 138 -1.89 10.28 10.70
N TRP A 139 -2.88 9.72 9.99
CA TRP A 139 -4.03 10.44 9.46
C TRP A 139 -5.33 10.17 10.23
N ALA A 140 -5.26 9.44 11.35
CA ALA A 140 -6.45 9.17 12.16
C ALA A 140 -7.01 10.50 12.72
N PRO A 141 -8.32 10.79 12.57
CA PRO A 141 -8.89 12.08 12.94
C PRO A 141 -8.61 12.50 14.38
N HIS A 142 -8.60 11.55 15.32
CA HIS A 142 -8.32 11.82 16.73
C HIS A 142 -6.84 12.12 17.01
N VAL A 143 -5.90 11.51 16.26
CA VAL A 143 -4.46 11.79 16.36
C VAL A 143 -4.17 13.20 15.85
N GLU A 144 -4.69 13.55 14.67
CA GLU A 144 -4.49 14.88 14.07
C GLU A 144 -5.19 15.98 14.89
N ALA A 145 -6.42 15.73 15.38
CA ALA A 145 -7.10 16.67 16.27
C ALA A 145 -6.36 16.86 17.60
N GLY A 146 -5.91 15.76 18.22
CA GLY A 146 -5.13 15.79 19.46
C GLY A 146 -3.82 16.56 19.30
N LYS A 147 -3.06 16.28 18.24
CA LYS A 147 -1.84 17.01 17.86
C LYS A 147 -2.13 18.50 17.67
N LYS A 148 -3.18 18.87 16.92
CA LYS A 148 -3.54 20.27 16.70
C LYS A 148 -3.85 20.99 18.01
N LEU A 149 -4.63 20.39 18.90
CA LEU A 149 -4.99 20.97 20.20
C LEU A 149 -3.78 21.09 21.12
N LEU A 150 -2.94 20.05 21.18
CA LEU A 150 -1.72 20.02 21.97
C LEU A 150 -0.81 21.19 21.59
N TRP A 151 -0.56 21.39 20.30
CA TRP A 151 0.33 22.47 19.83
C TRP A 151 -0.32 23.85 19.90
N ALA A 152 -1.61 23.99 19.58
CA ALA A 152 -2.28 25.28 19.55
C ALA A 152 -2.60 25.85 20.95
N ARG A 153 -2.76 24.98 21.96
CA ARG A 153 -3.20 25.38 23.31
C ARG A 153 -2.32 24.83 24.42
N GLY A 154 -2.09 23.51 24.42
CA GLY A 154 -1.37 22.84 25.50
C GLY A 154 0.06 23.35 25.67
N ALA A 155 0.80 23.46 24.56
CA ALA A 155 2.20 23.86 24.59
C ALA A 155 2.44 25.26 25.20
N ALA A 156 1.49 26.19 25.03
CA ALA A 156 1.57 27.52 25.61
C ALA A 156 1.41 27.52 27.13
N THR A 157 0.62 26.59 27.69
CA THR A 157 0.32 26.53 29.13
C THR A 157 1.20 25.54 29.89
N THR A 158 1.71 24.51 29.23
CA THR A 158 2.51 23.43 29.86
C THR A 158 3.95 23.37 29.38
N GLY A 159 4.35 24.25 28.46
CA GLY A 159 5.63 24.17 27.76
C GLY A 159 5.63 23.10 26.65
N ARG A 160 6.77 22.99 25.95
CA ARG A 160 6.93 22.09 24.80
C ARG A 160 6.65 20.62 25.19
N PRO A 161 5.82 19.88 24.43
CA PRO A 161 5.67 18.44 24.62
C PRO A 161 7.03 17.72 24.57
N TYR A 162 7.31 16.93 25.62
CA TYR A 162 8.60 16.25 25.79
C TYR A 162 8.49 14.71 25.83
N LEU A 163 7.27 14.16 25.88
CA LEU A 163 7.02 12.72 25.88
C LEU A 163 5.83 12.40 24.98
N ALA A 164 6.01 11.44 24.09
CA ALA A 164 4.93 10.79 23.35
C ALA A 164 4.99 9.29 23.64
N ARG A 165 3.84 8.68 23.92
CA ARG A 165 3.70 7.22 24.08
C ARG A 165 2.60 6.75 23.15
N ALA A 166 2.87 5.64 22.46
CA ALA A 166 1.91 4.93 21.65
C ALA A 166 1.94 3.46 22.05
N ALA A 167 0.78 2.83 22.07
CA ALA A 167 0.62 1.40 22.26
C ALA A 167 -0.33 0.90 21.17
N GLU A 168 0.07 -0.18 20.49
CA GLU A 168 -0.76 -0.89 19.52
C GLU A 168 -0.89 -2.33 20.01
N GLU A 169 -2.13 -2.78 20.16
CA GLU A 169 -2.46 -4.11 20.66
C GLU A 169 -3.52 -4.75 19.78
N HIS A 170 -3.33 -6.03 19.43
CA HIS A 170 -4.32 -6.84 18.73
C HIS A 170 -4.09 -8.32 19.05
N SER A 171 -5.08 -9.18 18.82
CA SER A 171 -5.05 -10.62 19.15
C SER A 171 -4.16 -11.48 18.25
N GLY A 172 -3.21 -10.87 17.53
CA GLY A 172 -2.34 -11.55 16.57
C GLY A 172 -2.73 -11.32 15.09
N PRO A 173 -1.85 -11.70 14.16
CA PRO A 173 -1.97 -11.43 12.73
C PRO A 173 -2.99 -12.31 12.00
N HIS A 174 -3.53 -11.82 10.89
CA HIS A 174 -4.60 -12.47 10.12
C HIS A 174 -4.16 -13.64 9.22
N SER A 175 -2.87 -14.02 9.22
CA SER A 175 -2.38 -15.07 8.32
C SER A 175 -1.21 -15.87 8.90
N PRO A 176 -1.12 -17.19 8.61
CA PRO A 176 -0.12 -18.07 9.20
C PRO A 176 1.34 -17.65 8.94
N TRP A 177 1.62 -17.02 7.81
CA TRP A 177 2.99 -16.65 7.42
C TRP A 177 3.64 -15.63 8.37
N PHE A 178 2.85 -14.84 9.11
CA PHE A 178 3.38 -13.93 10.12
C PHE A 178 4.04 -14.64 11.31
N TRP A 179 3.72 -15.92 11.54
CA TRP A 179 4.34 -16.70 12.63
C TRP A 179 5.68 -17.32 12.23
N GLN A 180 6.11 -17.15 10.98
CA GLN A 180 7.37 -17.67 10.46
C GLN A 180 8.38 -16.52 10.31
N GLY A 181 9.14 -16.19 11.37
CA GLY A 181 9.86 -14.91 11.51
C GLY A 181 10.66 -14.38 10.29
N HIS A 182 11.19 -15.25 9.43
CA HIS A 182 11.90 -14.85 8.21
C HIS A 182 11.00 -14.27 7.10
N LEU A 183 9.70 -14.56 7.13
CA LEU A 183 8.71 -14.05 6.17
C LEU A 183 8.22 -12.63 6.47
N PRO A 184 7.82 -12.27 7.71
CA PRO A 184 7.44 -10.90 8.05
C PRO A 184 8.64 -9.97 8.27
N GLY A 185 9.82 -10.50 8.62
CA GLY A 185 11.01 -9.72 8.95
C GLY A 185 11.24 -9.51 10.45
N GLY A 186 10.28 -9.90 11.28
CA GLY A 186 10.32 -9.71 12.72
C GLY A 186 8.98 -10.08 13.38
N GLY A 187 8.91 -9.87 14.69
CA GLY A 187 7.69 -10.04 15.48
C GLY A 187 6.85 -8.76 15.52
N VAL A 188 6.38 -8.38 16.71
CA VAL A 188 5.46 -7.26 16.94
C VAL A 188 6.12 -5.87 17.00
N LEU A 189 7.38 -5.75 16.58
CA LEU A 189 8.19 -4.53 16.69
C LEU A 189 8.46 -3.90 15.31
#